data_AF-A0A0F9BVJ9-F1
#
_entry.id   AF-A0A0F9BVJ9-F1
#
_cell.length_a   1.000
_cell.length_b   1.000
_cell.length_c   1.000
_cell.angle_alpha   90.00
_cell.angle_beta   90.00
_cell.angle_gamma   90.00
#
_symmetry.space_group_name_H-M   'P 1'
#
loop_
_entity.id
_entity.type
_entity.pdbx_description
1 polymer ?
#
loop_
_entity_poly.entity_id
_entity_poly.type
_entity_poly.pdbx_seq_one_letter_code
_entity_poly.pdbx_strand_id
1 'polypeptide(L)'
;ARFHGKDWNAKLQRKYYDFLLDHRFSPTEQYGQILSPRQDMKYCLDRGMNTVYLYSVDGDQDKPTKALMDKIKPGYEKVRDMGALDYALVYIGDETSKWDLMRRFSNAIRLKCPELMIMIGGSFPRKELDGVIDIYDPQIGGKSKTYGLSEEMTGKIAASQARGERFFWYDAAGPMLPYPNVQCEEPLIASRAVFWMTWKYGVTGFEYYCYAIWDYNMPTKAGKRWPDKPFNSRGWGKTNGDGMLYYPGPDGPFSSVRFENIRDGIEDWESHFVLRDYVEALEKKGPRGADAKLIAKAKKLLKVPDEVVKDLKTWTWEPAVLLAARRDLGETIEAFAKRVSEKEMMAVRLGRFRAQTKRQRAMLKTRAAQARKESKQ
;
A
#
# COMPACT_ATOMS: atom_id res chain seq x y z
N ALA A 1 -10.21 4.00 19.65
CA ALA A 1 -10.13 4.16 21.12
C ALA A 1 -10.40 5.58 21.60
N ARG A 2 -9.49 6.56 21.41
CA ARG A 2 -9.60 7.89 22.04
C ARG A 2 -10.93 8.60 21.78
N PHE A 3 -11.41 8.61 20.53
CA PHE A 3 -12.68 9.23 20.16
C PHE A 3 -13.91 8.64 20.87
N HIS A 4 -13.89 7.34 21.18
CA HIS A 4 -15.03 6.65 21.79
C HIS A 4 -14.99 6.67 23.32
N GLY A 5 -13.86 7.03 23.93
CA GLY A 5 -13.73 7.11 25.38
C GLY A 5 -14.22 5.83 26.07
N LYS A 6 -15.18 5.99 26.98
CA LYS A 6 -15.81 4.89 27.74
C LYS A 6 -16.61 3.89 26.87
N ASP A 7 -17.04 4.30 25.68
CA ASP A 7 -17.80 3.44 24.76
C ASP A 7 -16.89 2.48 23.99
N TRP A 8 -15.56 2.69 24.05
CA TRP A 8 -14.60 1.81 23.42
C TRP A 8 -14.54 0.44 24.10
N ASN A 9 -14.80 -0.61 23.33
CA ASN A 9 -14.74 -2.00 23.77
C ASN A 9 -14.29 -2.91 22.63
N ALA A 10 -14.08 -4.20 22.91
CA ALA A 10 -13.61 -5.18 21.92
C ALA A 10 -14.58 -5.34 20.73
N LYS A 11 -15.90 -5.23 20.94
CA LYS A 11 -16.89 -5.29 19.87
C LYS A 11 -16.74 -4.12 18.91
N LEU A 12 -16.59 -2.91 19.45
CA LEU A 12 -16.40 -1.70 18.64
C LEU A 12 -15.05 -1.71 17.93
N GLN A 13 -13.99 -2.18 18.59
CA GLN A 13 -12.70 -2.40 17.95
C GLN A 13 -12.80 -3.35 16.75
N ARG A 14 -13.46 -4.49 16.93
CA ARG A 14 -13.68 -5.45 15.84
C ARG A 14 -14.43 -4.81 14.67
N LYS A 15 -15.45 -3.99 14.93
CA LYS A 15 -16.15 -3.22 13.88
C LYS A 15 -15.20 -2.34 13.07
N TYR A 16 -14.24 -1.66 13.70
CA TYR A 16 -13.24 -0.84 12.99
C TYR A 16 -12.28 -1.70 12.16
N TYR A 17 -11.85 -2.85 12.67
CA TYR A 17 -11.01 -3.77 11.91
C TYR A 17 -11.73 -4.36 10.71
N ASP A 18 -12.96 -4.85 10.89
CA ASP A 18 -13.76 -5.39 9.80
C ASP A 18 -14.02 -4.33 8.74
N PHE A 19 -14.41 -3.12 9.16
CA PHE A 19 -14.61 -2.00 8.26
C PHE A 19 -13.38 -1.69 7.42
N LEU A 20 -12.19 -1.57 8.03
CA LEU A 20 -10.96 -1.30 7.28
C LEU A 20 -10.62 -2.42 6.30
N LEU A 21 -10.73 -3.68 6.75
CA LEU A 21 -10.39 -4.86 5.93
C LEU A 21 -11.37 -5.06 4.77
N ASP A 22 -12.66 -4.78 4.98
CA ASP A 22 -13.70 -4.81 3.94
C ASP A 22 -13.48 -3.69 2.89
N HIS A 23 -12.75 -2.64 3.25
CA HIS A 23 -12.32 -1.58 2.34
C HIS A 23 -10.89 -1.75 1.82
N ARG A 24 -10.29 -2.93 1.99
CA ARG A 24 -8.92 -3.27 1.54
C ARG A 24 -7.81 -2.45 2.21
N PHE A 25 -8.05 -1.91 3.40
CA PHE A 25 -7.04 -1.20 4.20
C PHE A 25 -6.57 -2.05 5.38
N SER A 26 -5.25 -2.15 5.55
CA SER A 26 -4.66 -2.77 6.73
C SER A 26 -4.85 -1.84 7.95
N PRO A 27 -5.36 -2.33 9.10
CA PRO A 27 -5.56 -1.53 10.30
C PRO A 27 -4.24 -1.27 11.06
N THR A 28 -3.31 -0.59 10.40
CA THR A 28 -1.94 -0.33 10.86
C THR A 28 -1.67 1.14 11.12
N GLU A 29 -0.62 1.42 11.89
CA GLU A 29 -0.17 2.75 12.28
C GLU A 29 1.27 2.96 11.79
N GLN A 30 1.43 3.62 10.64
CA GLN A 30 2.74 3.81 10.02
C GLN A 30 3.73 4.59 10.89
N TYR A 31 3.29 5.70 11.47
CA TYR A 31 4.10 6.55 12.35
C TYR A 31 4.19 6.02 13.79
N GLY A 32 3.61 4.84 14.05
CA GLY A 32 3.63 4.23 15.37
C GLY A 32 5.02 3.70 15.73
N GLN A 33 5.52 4.11 16.90
CA GLN A 33 6.70 3.48 17.54
C GLN A 33 6.33 2.17 18.26
N ILE A 34 5.48 1.36 17.64
CA ILE A 34 4.90 0.15 18.22
C ILE A 34 4.51 -0.83 17.12
N LEU A 35 4.55 -2.12 17.44
CA LEU A 35 4.01 -3.16 16.58
C LEU A 35 2.52 -2.91 16.29
N SER A 36 2.17 -2.87 15.01
CA SER A 36 0.85 -2.51 14.51
C SER A 36 0.37 -3.51 13.44
N PRO A 37 -0.86 -4.08 13.55
CA PRO A 37 -1.89 -3.76 14.53
C PRO A 37 -1.52 -4.15 15.96
N ARG A 38 -1.89 -3.30 16.92
CA ARG A 38 -1.52 -3.46 18.33
C ARG A 38 -2.17 -4.69 18.98
N GLN A 39 -3.35 -5.07 18.49
CA GLN A 39 -4.20 -6.13 19.01
C GLN A 39 -4.80 -6.92 17.85
N ASP A 40 -5.25 -8.15 18.13
CA ASP A 40 -5.92 -9.02 17.16
C ASP A 40 -5.20 -9.23 15.82
N MET A 41 -3.87 -9.15 15.82
CA MET A 41 -3.08 -9.28 14.60
C MET A 41 -3.38 -10.57 13.83
N LYS A 42 -3.53 -11.70 14.54
CA LYS A 42 -3.89 -12.97 13.90
C LYS A 42 -5.23 -12.88 13.18
N TYR A 43 -6.24 -12.29 13.82
CA TYR A 43 -7.55 -12.09 13.20
C TYR A 43 -7.45 -11.25 11.93
N CYS A 44 -6.71 -10.13 11.98
CA CYS A 44 -6.54 -9.27 10.82
C CYS A 44 -5.82 -10.00 9.68
N LEU A 45 -4.76 -10.76 9.98
CA LEU A 45 -4.05 -11.59 9.00
C LEU A 45 -4.96 -12.66 8.37
N ASP A 46 -5.73 -13.39 9.19
CA ASP A 46 -6.68 -14.40 8.72
C ASP A 46 -7.76 -13.80 7.81
N ARG A 47 -8.12 -12.52 8.02
CA ARG A 47 -9.05 -11.72 7.19
C ARG A 47 -8.40 -11.07 5.97
N GLY A 48 -7.12 -11.32 5.69
CA GLY A 48 -6.44 -10.86 4.48
C GLY A 48 -5.61 -9.58 4.64
N MET A 49 -5.36 -9.10 5.87
CA MET A 49 -4.38 -8.04 6.11
C MET A 49 -3.00 -8.45 5.56
N ASN A 50 -2.34 -7.53 4.86
CA ASN A 50 -1.10 -7.82 4.13
C ASN A 50 0.07 -6.89 4.50
N THR A 51 -0.10 -6.04 5.51
CA THR A 51 0.94 -5.14 6.02
C THR A 51 0.95 -5.15 7.55
N VAL A 52 2.15 -5.23 8.13
CA VAL A 52 2.41 -5.14 9.57
C VAL A 52 3.58 -4.18 9.78
N TYR A 53 3.34 -3.07 10.49
CA TYR A 53 4.40 -2.13 10.87
C TYR A 53 4.98 -2.55 12.22
N LEU A 54 6.29 -2.73 12.30
CA LEU A 54 6.95 -3.07 13.56
C LEU A 54 7.27 -1.84 14.38
N TYR A 55 7.73 -0.80 13.70
CA TYR A 55 8.21 0.43 14.32
C TYR A 55 8.40 1.51 13.26
N SER A 56 8.22 2.77 13.66
CA SER A 56 8.60 3.95 12.92
C SER A 56 9.77 4.64 13.60
N VAL A 57 10.90 4.80 12.91
CA VAL A 57 12.00 5.62 13.40
C VAL A 57 11.61 7.08 13.20
N ASP A 58 11.51 7.79 14.31
CA ASP A 58 11.18 9.21 14.36
C ASP A 58 12.25 10.07 13.69
N GLY A 59 11.84 11.19 13.09
CA GLY A 59 12.72 12.16 12.45
C GLY A 59 13.75 12.79 13.39
N ASP A 60 13.47 12.77 14.70
CA ASP A 60 14.39 13.25 15.75
C ASP A 60 15.53 12.26 16.06
N GLN A 61 15.47 11.00 15.62
CA GLN A 61 16.54 10.04 15.86
C GLN A 61 17.70 10.22 14.87
N ASP A 62 18.89 10.49 15.42
CA ASP A 62 20.11 10.77 14.66
C ASP A 62 21.08 9.58 14.54
N LYS A 63 20.77 8.45 15.21
CA LYS A 63 21.57 7.22 15.20
C LYS A 63 20.78 5.97 15.60
N PRO A 64 21.18 4.77 15.11
CA PRO A 64 20.63 3.50 15.58
C PRO A 64 21.14 3.17 16.99
N THR A 65 20.33 3.43 18.01
CA THR A 65 20.69 3.10 19.39
C THR A 65 20.37 1.64 19.73
N LYS A 66 21.04 1.09 20.76
CA LYS A 66 20.67 -0.22 21.31
C LYS A 66 19.20 -0.24 21.76
N ALA A 67 18.75 0.83 22.41
CA ALA A 67 17.37 0.96 22.88
C ALA A 67 16.35 0.91 21.72
N LEU A 68 16.65 1.52 20.57
CA LEU A 68 15.81 1.39 19.38
C LEU A 68 15.70 -0.07 18.92
N MET A 69 16.83 -0.76 18.83
CA MET A 69 16.85 -2.16 18.40
C MET A 69 16.11 -3.09 19.37
N ASP A 70 16.21 -2.82 20.68
CA ASP A 70 15.49 -3.55 21.72
C ASP A 70 13.96 -3.33 21.64
N LYS A 71 13.48 -2.25 20.99
CA LYS A 71 12.05 -2.03 20.69
C LYS A 71 11.60 -2.79 19.44
N ILE A 72 12.44 -2.89 18.41
CA ILE A 72 12.09 -3.54 17.13
C ILE A 72 12.11 -5.07 17.26
N LYS A 73 13.13 -5.61 17.94
CA LYS A 73 13.42 -7.05 17.97
C LYS A 73 12.27 -7.92 18.50
N PRO A 74 11.57 -7.57 19.60
CA PRO A 74 10.44 -8.37 20.09
C PRO A 74 9.28 -8.44 19.08
N GLY A 75 9.01 -7.33 18.38
CA GLY A 75 8.01 -7.31 17.32
C GLY A 75 8.39 -8.20 16.14
N TYR A 76 9.66 -8.15 15.74
CA TYR A 76 10.21 -9.03 14.70
C TYR A 76 10.07 -10.51 15.06
N GLU A 77 10.46 -10.92 16.27
CA GLU A 77 10.35 -12.31 16.73
C GLU A 77 8.89 -12.76 16.76
N LYS A 78 7.99 -11.93 17.30
CA LYS A 78 6.56 -12.22 17.34
C LYS A 78 5.97 -12.45 15.95
N VAL A 79 6.25 -11.56 14.99
CA VAL A 79 5.67 -11.66 13.64
C VAL A 79 6.30 -12.82 12.86
N ARG A 80 7.56 -13.14 13.10
CA ARG A 80 8.22 -14.35 12.58
C ARG A 80 7.56 -15.62 13.12
N ASP A 81 7.33 -15.71 14.42
CA ASP A 81 6.75 -16.90 15.06
C ASP A 81 5.28 -17.11 14.63
N MET A 82 4.60 -16.04 14.20
CA MET A 82 3.28 -16.09 13.57
C MET A 82 3.30 -16.47 12.07
N GLY A 83 4.48 -16.61 11.46
CA GLY A 83 4.62 -16.87 10.02
C GLY A 83 4.24 -15.67 9.13
N ALA A 84 4.17 -14.46 9.69
CA ALA A 84 3.68 -13.25 9.02
C ALA A 84 4.80 -12.30 8.58
N LEU A 85 6.05 -12.75 8.59
CA LEU A 85 7.21 -11.91 8.31
C LEU A 85 7.24 -11.35 6.89
N ASP A 86 6.64 -12.05 5.92
CA ASP A 86 6.53 -11.57 4.53
C ASP A 86 5.60 -10.34 4.41
N TYR A 87 4.81 -10.02 5.44
CA TYR A 87 3.96 -8.83 5.54
C TYR A 87 4.56 -7.74 6.43
N ALA A 88 5.70 -8.02 7.08
CA ALA A 88 6.29 -7.17 8.09
C ALA A 88 7.26 -6.14 7.50
N LEU A 89 7.22 -4.91 8.01
CA LEU A 89 8.18 -3.87 7.67
C LEU A 89 8.52 -2.96 8.86
N VAL A 90 9.65 -2.27 8.75
CA VAL A 90 10.04 -1.15 9.62
C VAL A 90 10.23 0.09 8.77
N TYR A 91 9.77 1.22 9.28
CA TYR A 91 9.82 2.51 8.60
C TYR A 91 10.94 3.35 9.22
N ILE A 92 11.93 3.79 8.44
CA ILE A 92 13.18 4.36 8.99
C ILE A 92 13.45 5.84 8.65
N GLY A 93 12.54 6.50 7.92
CA GLY A 93 12.64 7.91 7.58
C GLY A 93 11.48 8.36 6.71
N ASP A 94 11.20 9.67 6.71
CA ASP A 94 10.07 10.28 6.01
C ASP A 94 10.56 11.48 5.18
N GLU A 95 10.29 11.48 3.88
CA GLU A 95 10.60 12.52 2.89
C GLU A 95 12.02 13.11 3.01
N THR A 96 12.99 12.31 3.46
CA THR A 96 14.31 12.78 3.89
C THR A 96 15.38 12.57 2.83
N SER A 97 16.45 13.38 2.88
CA SER A 97 17.67 13.21 2.09
C SER A 97 18.89 12.76 2.91
N LYS A 98 18.69 12.37 4.18
CA LYS A 98 19.74 11.94 5.11
C LYS A 98 20.21 10.49 4.82
N TRP A 99 20.80 10.26 3.64
CA TRP A 99 21.12 8.90 3.15
C TRP A 99 22.07 8.11 4.05
N ASP A 100 23.09 8.75 4.61
CA ASP A 100 24.02 8.09 5.52
C ASP A 100 23.34 7.65 6.82
N LEU A 101 22.34 8.42 7.29
CA LEU A 101 21.52 8.03 8.43
C LEU A 101 20.66 6.80 8.10
N MET A 102 20.03 6.79 6.92
CA MET A 102 19.23 5.63 6.47
C MET A 102 20.09 4.37 6.35
N ARG A 103 21.32 4.50 5.84
CA ARG A 103 22.29 3.39 5.76
C ARG A 103 22.66 2.86 7.15
N ARG A 104 22.92 3.74 8.11
CA ARG A 104 23.22 3.33 9.50
C ARG A 104 22.04 2.59 10.14
N PHE A 105 20.81 3.08 9.99
CA PHE A 105 19.62 2.37 10.47
C PHE A 105 19.45 1.02 9.78
N SER A 106 19.55 0.99 8.45
CA SER A 106 19.43 -0.25 7.68
C SER A 106 20.45 -1.30 8.12
N ASN A 107 21.73 -0.93 8.22
CA ASN A 107 22.78 -1.84 8.69
C ASN A 107 22.49 -2.37 10.11
N ALA A 108 22.08 -1.50 11.04
CA ALA A 108 21.74 -1.92 12.41
C ALA A 108 20.56 -2.91 12.43
N ILE A 109 19.52 -2.64 11.63
CA ILE A 109 18.34 -3.51 11.50
C ILE A 109 18.76 -4.84 10.88
N ARG A 110 19.54 -4.86 9.81
CA ARG A 110 20.00 -6.09 9.14
C ARG A 110 20.79 -7.03 10.04
N LEU A 111 21.56 -6.49 10.98
CA LEU A 111 22.33 -7.29 11.93
C LEU A 111 21.44 -8.02 12.96
N LYS A 112 20.27 -7.46 13.31
CA LYS A 112 19.38 -8.00 14.36
C LYS A 112 18.11 -8.65 13.83
N CYS A 113 17.57 -8.11 12.73
CA CYS A 113 16.31 -8.49 12.09
C CYS A 113 16.56 -8.68 10.57
N PRO A 114 17.39 -9.65 10.15
CA PRO A 114 17.93 -9.76 8.79
C PRO A 114 16.86 -9.92 7.69
N GLU A 115 15.72 -10.50 8.02
CA GLU A 115 14.62 -10.79 7.09
C GLU A 115 13.52 -9.72 7.08
N LEU A 116 13.65 -8.66 7.89
CA LEU A 116 12.64 -7.61 7.99
C LEU A 116 12.76 -6.63 6.83
N MET A 117 11.67 -6.32 6.12
CA MET A 117 11.71 -5.27 5.10
C MET A 117 11.85 -3.87 5.70
N ILE A 118 12.59 -3.02 5.02
CA ILE A 118 12.87 -1.65 5.42
C ILE A 118 12.27 -0.70 4.39
N MET A 119 11.40 0.17 4.90
CA MET A 119 10.73 1.22 4.15
C MET A 119 11.30 2.59 4.53
N ILE A 120 11.40 3.45 3.54
CA ILE A 120 11.52 4.90 3.71
C ILE A 120 10.25 5.49 3.10
N GLY A 121 9.63 6.46 3.78
CA GLY A 121 8.49 7.16 3.22
C GLY A 121 8.92 8.32 2.32
N GLY A 122 8.17 8.55 1.26
CA GLY A 122 8.48 9.58 0.28
C GLY A 122 9.88 9.41 -0.31
N SER A 123 10.13 8.32 -1.01
CA SER A 123 11.36 8.21 -1.82
C SER A 123 11.21 7.25 -2.99
N PHE A 124 12.15 7.34 -3.93
CA PHE A 124 12.25 6.45 -5.09
C PHE A 124 13.65 5.85 -5.21
N PRO A 125 13.80 4.69 -5.90
CA PRO A 125 15.08 4.02 -6.10
C PRO A 125 16.15 4.92 -6.72
N ARG A 126 17.28 5.01 -6.03
CA ARG A 126 18.47 5.78 -6.42
C ARG A 126 19.72 5.17 -5.82
N LYS A 127 20.87 5.54 -6.39
CA LYS A 127 22.18 4.96 -6.07
C LYS A 127 22.50 5.00 -4.57
N GLU A 128 22.13 6.09 -3.89
CA GLU A 128 22.38 6.30 -2.47
C GLU A 128 21.61 5.32 -1.58
N LEU A 129 20.48 4.78 -2.07
CA LEU A 129 19.58 3.88 -1.36
C LEU A 129 19.71 2.41 -1.82
N ASP A 130 20.54 2.14 -2.83
CA ASP A 130 20.79 0.77 -3.29
C ASP A 130 21.35 -0.10 -2.16
N GLY A 131 20.70 -1.24 -1.92
CA GLY A 131 21.05 -2.15 -0.81
C GLY A 131 20.59 -1.68 0.58
N VAL A 132 20.07 -0.45 0.71
CA VAL A 132 19.64 0.16 1.98
C VAL A 132 18.15 -0.02 2.21
N ILE A 133 17.33 0.28 1.19
CA ILE A 133 15.86 0.34 1.27
C ILE A 133 15.23 -0.76 0.42
N ASP A 134 14.22 -1.45 0.97
CA ASP A 134 13.50 -2.52 0.27
C ASP A 134 12.14 -2.09 -0.27
N ILE A 135 11.53 -1.05 0.31
CA ILE A 135 10.20 -0.55 -0.04
C ILE A 135 10.31 0.95 -0.29
N TYR A 136 9.88 1.37 -1.49
CA TYR A 136 9.81 2.76 -1.93
C TYR A 136 8.35 3.15 -2.21
N ASP A 137 8.01 4.40 -1.96
CA ASP A 137 6.66 4.98 -2.01
C ASP A 137 6.71 6.46 -2.46
N PRO A 138 7.22 6.79 -3.65
CA PRO A 138 7.18 8.17 -4.09
C PRO A 138 5.73 8.62 -4.35
N GLN A 139 5.53 9.93 -4.33
CA GLN A 139 4.35 10.54 -4.91
C GLN A 139 4.38 10.40 -6.43
N ILE A 140 3.18 10.31 -7.02
CA ILE A 140 2.98 10.40 -8.46
C ILE A 140 3.28 11.85 -8.90
N GLY A 141 4.47 12.10 -9.44
CA GLY A 141 4.88 13.42 -9.87
C GLY A 141 5.16 14.39 -8.72
N GLY A 142 4.75 15.65 -8.86
CA GLY A 142 5.07 16.72 -7.91
C GLY A 142 6.43 17.40 -8.16
N LYS A 143 6.74 18.42 -7.34
CA LYS A 143 7.95 19.26 -7.48
C LYS A 143 9.14 18.78 -6.65
N SER A 144 8.93 17.82 -5.75
CA SER A 144 9.97 17.34 -4.85
C SER A 144 11.00 16.51 -5.59
N LYS A 145 12.28 16.87 -5.45
CA LYS A 145 13.41 16.06 -5.93
C LYS A 145 13.67 14.82 -5.07
N THR A 146 13.04 14.75 -3.90
CA THR A 146 13.19 13.65 -2.95
C THR A 146 12.15 12.57 -3.21
N TYR A 147 10.88 12.94 -3.30
CA TYR A 147 9.76 11.99 -3.31
C TYR A 147 8.89 12.07 -4.54
N GLY A 148 9.12 13.00 -5.47
CA GLY A 148 8.32 13.09 -6.68
C GLY A 148 8.85 12.22 -7.81
N LEU A 149 8.03 11.29 -8.31
CA LEU A 149 8.40 10.44 -9.45
C LEU A 149 7.76 10.94 -10.75
N SER A 150 8.57 11.40 -11.71
CA SER A 150 8.12 11.79 -13.05
C SER A 150 7.94 10.59 -13.99
N GLU A 151 7.19 10.80 -15.08
CA GLU A 151 6.90 9.79 -16.12
C GLU A 151 8.17 9.06 -16.61
N GLU A 152 9.24 9.82 -16.89
CA GLU A 152 10.52 9.29 -17.39
C GLU A 152 11.21 8.36 -16.40
N MET A 153 10.89 8.48 -15.11
CA MET A 153 11.47 7.67 -14.04
C MET A 153 10.70 6.38 -13.77
N THR A 154 9.55 6.16 -14.39
CA THR A 154 8.70 4.98 -14.16
C THR A 154 9.40 3.65 -14.45
N GLY A 155 10.43 3.64 -15.32
CA GLY A 155 11.29 2.47 -15.53
C GLY A 155 12.01 1.96 -14.27
N LYS A 156 12.14 2.81 -13.23
CA LYS A 156 12.69 2.43 -11.91
C LYS A 156 11.81 1.43 -11.16
N ILE A 157 10.50 1.43 -11.42
CA ILE A 157 9.53 0.54 -10.77
C ILE A 157 9.90 -0.92 -11.07
N ALA A 158 9.88 -1.30 -12.35
CA ALA A 158 10.24 -2.65 -12.77
C ALA A 158 11.69 -3.03 -12.40
N ALA A 159 12.64 -2.08 -12.50
CA ALA A 159 14.03 -2.32 -12.12
C ALA A 159 14.21 -2.64 -10.63
N SER A 160 13.48 -1.95 -9.75
CA SER A 160 13.49 -2.21 -8.30
C SER A 160 12.87 -3.58 -7.98
N GLN A 161 11.70 -3.87 -8.54
CA GLN A 161 10.98 -5.13 -8.32
C GLN A 161 11.78 -6.33 -8.85
N ALA A 162 12.54 -6.17 -9.92
CA ALA A 162 13.44 -7.19 -10.44
C ALA A 162 14.53 -7.60 -9.43
N ARG A 163 14.95 -6.68 -8.54
CA ARG A 163 15.87 -6.94 -7.42
C ARG A 163 15.18 -7.57 -6.21
N GLY A 164 13.85 -7.64 -6.18
CA GLY A 164 13.07 -8.09 -5.04
C GLY A 164 12.56 -6.97 -4.15
N GLU A 165 12.72 -5.71 -4.54
CA GLU A 165 12.17 -4.57 -3.81
C GLU A 165 10.65 -4.47 -4.05
N ARG A 166 9.96 -3.71 -3.20
CA ARG A 166 8.56 -3.33 -3.37
C ARG A 166 8.47 -1.86 -3.74
N PHE A 167 7.45 -1.55 -4.52
CA PHE A 167 7.20 -0.20 -4.99
C PHE A 167 5.73 0.12 -4.79
N PHE A 168 5.45 1.19 -4.06
CA PHE A 168 4.13 1.71 -3.72
C PHE A 168 3.96 3.10 -4.33
N TRP A 169 2.73 3.58 -4.41
CA TRP A 169 2.44 5.00 -4.52
C TRP A 169 2.11 5.58 -3.15
N TYR A 170 2.48 6.83 -2.92
CA TYR A 170 2.17 7.58 -1.71
C TYR A 170 1.29 8.79 -2.05
N ASP A 171 0.16 8.89 -1.35
CA ASP A 171 -0.70 10.07 -1.36
C ASP A 171 -0.79 10.68 0.04
N ALA A 172 -0.82 12.01 0.10
CA ALA A 172 -1.06 12.79 1.32
C ALA A 172 -1.68 14.16 0.98
N ALA A 173 -1.09 15.24 1.49
CA ALA A 173 -1.41 16.63 1.11
C ALA A 173 -1.17 16.92 -0.40
N GLY A 174 -0.43 16.05 -1.07
CA GLY A 174 -0.19 16.03 -2.51
C GLY A 174 0.05 14.60 -2.98
N PRO A 175 0.27 14.37 -4.29
CA PRO A 175 0.36 15.39 -5.34
C PRO A 175 -1.01 16.03 -5.65
N MET A 176 -1.04 17.22 -6.23
CA MET A 176 -2.28 17.86 -6.72
C MET A 176 -2.46 17.60 -8.22
N LEU A 177 -3.61 17.97 -8.78
CA LEU A 177 -3.78 18.06 -10.25
C LEU A 177 -2.54 18.65 -10.97
N PRO A 178 -2.15 18.08 -12.12
CA PRO A 178 -2.89 17.09 -12.91
C PRO A 178 -2.69 15.61 -12.48
N TYR A 179 -1.96 15.34 -11.40
CA TYR A 179 -1.79 13.98 -10.89
C TYR A 179 -3.01 13.56 -10.06
N PRO A 180 -3.52 12.32 -10.19
CA PRO A 180 -4.65 11.88 -9.38
C PRO A 180 -4.26 11.76 -7.90
N ASN A 181 -5.20 12.08 -7.01
CA ASN A 181 -5.07 11.93 -5.56
C ASN A 181 -6.45 11.58 -4.95
N VAL A 182 -6.46 11.09 -3.72
CA VAL A 182 -7.63 10.74 -2.90
C VAL A 182 -8.15 11.89 -2.00
N GLN A 183 -7.67 13.12 -2.21
CA GLN A 183 -8.09 14.30 -1.44
C GLN A 183 -9.58 14.63 -1.59
N CYS A 184 -10.10 15.43 -0.66
CA CYS A 184 -11.51 15.84 -0.66
C CYS A 184 -11.83 16.88 -1.74
N GLU A 185 -10.84 17.69 -2.10
CA GLU A 185 -10.95 18.78 -3.07
C GLU A 185 -10.79 18.31 -4.53
N GLU A 186 -10.35 17.07 -4.73
CA GLU A 186 -10.15 16.46 -6.04
C GLU A 186 -11.47 15.88 -6.60
N PRO A 187 -11.64 15.81 -7.93
CA PRO A 187 -12.75 15.08 -8.52
C PRO A 187 -12.79 13.65 -7.99
N LEU A 188 -13.96 13.20 -7.52
CA LEU A 188 -14.11 11.89 -6.87
C LEU A 188 -13.52 10.72 -7.68
N ILE A 189 -13.61 10.79 -9.01
CA ILE A 189 -13.04 9.79 -9.92
C ILE A 189 -11.52 9.62 -9.78
N ALA A 190 -10.78 10.66 -9.36
CA ALA A 190 -9.34 10.58 -9.10
C ALA A 190 -9.00 9.50 -8.08
N SER A 191 -9.85 9.36 -7.04
CA SER A 191 -9.70 8.36 -5.97
C SER A 191 -9.83 6.92 -6.47
N ARG A 192 -10.40 6.70 -7.66
CA ARG A 192 -10.49 5.39 -8.33
C ARG A 192 -9.45 5.25 -9.45
N ALA A 193 -9.23 6.32 -10.22
CA ALA A 193 -8.29 6.35 -11.34
C ALA A 193 -6.84 6.09 -10.93
N VAL A 194 -6.44 6.52 -9.72
CA VAL A 194 -5.10 6.25 -9.15
C VAL A 194 -4.77 4.76 -9.15
N PHE A 195 -5.75 3.87 -8.97
CA PHE A 195 -5.54 2.42 -8.94
C PHE A 195 -5.44 1.78 -10.33
N TRP A 196 -6.12 2.34 -11.33
CA TRP A 196 -5.89 1.98 -12.74
C TRP A 196 -4.50 2.40 -13.19
N MET A 197 -4.04 3.58 -12.75
CA MET A 197 -2.68 4.05 -12.96
C MET A 197 -1.66 3.14 -12.23
N THR A 198 -1.96 2.74 -11.00
CA THR A 198 -1.15 1.77 -10.22
C THR A 198 -0.90 0.49 -11.02
N TRP A 199 -1.95 -0.07 -11.64
CA TRP A 199 -1.80 -1.23 -12.51
C TRP A 199 -0.95 -0.92 -13.76
N LYS A 200 -1.24 0.16 -14.48
CA LYS A 200 -0.56 0.53 -15.74
C LYS A 200 0.97 0.58 -15.57
N TYR A 201 1.43 1.12 -14.46
CA TYR A 201 2.86 1.28 -14.17
C TYR A 201 3.49 0.11 -13.40
N GLY A 202 2.73 -0.96 -13.13
CA GLY A 202 3.23 -2.15 -12.45
C GLY A 202 3.57 -1.94 -10.97
N VAL A 203 2.99 -0.92 -10.34
CA VAL A 203 3.15 -0.64 -8.91
C VAL A 203 2.42 -1.71 -8.09
N THR A 204 2.94 -2.00 -6.89
CA THR A 204 2.57 -3.17 -6.06
C THR A 204 2.01 -2.82 -4.69
N GLY A 205 1.81 -1.54 -4.39
CA GLY A 205 1.15 -1.11 -3.17
C GLY A 205 0.71 0.35 -3.27
N PHE A 206 -0.06 0.76 -2.27
CA PHE A 206 -0.55 2.11 -2.12
C PHE A 206 -0.47 2.47 -0.64
N GLU A 207 0.05 3.64 -0.37
CA GLU A 207 0.14 4.24 0.95
C GLU A 207 -0.68 5.53 0.97
N TYR A 208 -1.53 5.66 1.98
CA TYR A 208 -2.08 6.93 2.40
C TYR A 208 -1.62 7.19 3.84
N TYR A 209 -0.92 8.32 4.06
CA TYR A 209 -0.17 8.59 5.30
C TYR A 209 -1.00 8.42 6.59
N CYS A 210 -2.29 8.78 6.54
CA CYS A 210 -3.20 8.62 7.66
C CYS A 210 -4.66 8.58 7.17
N TYR A 211 -5.52 7.79 7.79
CA TYR A 211 -6.93 7.66 7.37
C TYR A 211 -7.95 8.04 8.46
N ALA A 212 -7.50 8.44 9.66
CA ALA A 212 -8.36 8.73 10.82
C ALA A 212 -7.88 9.91 11.71
N ILE A 213 -7.44 11.04 11.12
CA ILE A 213 -7.09 12.28 11.85
C ILE A 213 -8.36 13.00 12.32
N TRP A 214 -8.82 12.70 13.54
CA TRP A 214 -10.06 13.26 14.08
C TRP A 214 -9.86 14.26 15.22
N ASP A 215 -8.67 14.85 15.36
CA ASP A 215 -8.28 15.71 16.49
C ASP A 215 -9.26 16.88 16.73
N TYR A 216 -9.76 17.50 15.65
CA TYR A 216 -10.77 18.58 15.74
C TYR A 216 -12.18 18.09 16.09
N ASN A 217 -12.41 16.79 16.02
CA ASN A 217 -13.70 16.14 16.25
C ASN A 217 -13.78 15.39 17.58
N MET A 218 -12.72 15.42 18.39
CA MET A 218 -12.69 14.76 19.69
C MET A 218 -13.89 15.14 20.57
N PRO A 219 -14.39 14.20 21.40
CA PRO A 219 -15.46 14.50 22.35
C PRO A 219 -15.09 15.67 23.26
N THR A 220 -16.09 16.49 23.60
CA THR A 220 -15.92 17.52 24.64
C THR A 220 -15.65 16.88 26.00
N LYS A 221 -15.28 17.69 27.01
CA LYS A 221 -15.16 17.22 28.41
C LYS A 221 -16.44 16.54 28.93
N ALA A 222 -17.61 16.96 28.44
CA ALA A 222 -18.91 16.37 28.75
C ALA A 222 -19.25 15.13 27.91
N GLY A 223 -18.32 14.63 27.08
CA GLY A 223 -18.53 13.48 26.20
C GLY A 223 -19.29 13.76 24.91
N LYS A 224 -19.81 14.98 24.70
CA LYS A 224 -20.52 15.35 23.47
C LYS A 224 -19.62 15.24 22.25
N ARG A 225 -20.09 14.57 21.21
CA ARG A 225 -19.46 14.33 19.90
C ARG A 225 -20.53 14.36 18.82
N TRP A 226 -20.16 14.26 17.54
CA TRP A 226 -21.17 14.17 16.48
C TRP A 226 -22.15 13.01 16.77
N PRO A 227 -23.47 13.18 16.57
CA PRO A 227 -24.14 14.34 15.96
C PRO A 227 -24.53 15.47 16.93
N ASP A 228 -24.30 15.34 18.24
CA ASP A 228 -24.65 16.34 19.27
C ASP A 228 -23.85 17.65 19.16
N LYS A 229 -22.78 17.64 18.36
CA LYS A 229 -22.04 18.83 17.92
C LYS A 229 -21.72 18.70 16.42
N PRO A 230 -21.55 19.82 15.69
CA PRO A 230 -21.13 19.80 14.29
C PRO A 230 -19.80 19.07 14.10
N PHE A 231 -19.68 18.37 12.96
CA PHE A 231 -18.42 17.78 12.54
C PHE A 231 -17.55 18.85 11.88
N ASN A 232 -16.27 18.89 12.20
CA ASN A 232 -15.28 19.77 11.59
C ASN A 232 -14.56 19.01 10.47
N SER A 233 -14.65 19.49 9.23
CA SER A 233 -14.00 18.87 8.06
C SER A 233 -12.48 19.02 8.05
N ARG A 234 -11.91 19.85 8.93
CA ARG A 234 -10.48 20.13 8.97
C ARG A 234 -9.67 18.88 9.30
N GLY A 235 -8.77 18.53 8.40
CA GLY A 235 -7.79 17.47 8.54
C GLY A 235 -6.43 18.00 8.96
N TRP A 236 -5.36 17.46 8.36
CA TRP A 236 -4.00 17.95 8.56
C TRP A 236 -3.86 19.42 8.11
N GLY A 237 -3.14 20.24 8.89
CA GLY A 237 -2.94 21.65 8.54
C GLY A 237 -4.24 22.45 8.42
N LYS A 238 -4.57 22.92 7.20
CA LYS A 238 -5.79 23.70 6.87
C LYS A 238 -6.65 23.05 5.77
N THR A 239 -6.34 21.83 5.35
CA THR A 239 -7.06 21.11 4.28
C THR A 239 -8.31 20.43 4.83
N ASN A 240 -9.30 20.15 3.96
CA ASN A 240 -10.49 19.41 4.35
C ASN A 240 -10.29 17.92 4.07
N GLY A 241 -10.66 17.06 5.01
CA GLY A 241 -10.65 15.62 4.79
C GLY A 241 -9.27 14.97 4.65
N ASP A 242 -8.18 15.75 4.57
CA ASP A 242 -6.82 15.25 4.54
C ASP A 242 -6.49 14.48 5.82
N GLY A 243 -6.07 13.22 5.68
CA GLY A 243 -5.88 12.33 6.80
C GLY A 243 -7.17 11.68 7.30
N MET A 244 -8.32 11.94 6.67
CA MET A 244 -9.63 11.39 7.02
C MET A 244 -10.28 10.75 5.79
N LEU A 245 -10.16 9.42 5.66
CA LEU A 245 -10.89 8.68 4.63
C LEU A 245 -12.27 8.25 5.10
N TYR A 246 -12.44 8.02 6.40
CA TYR A 246 -13.71 7.64 7.02
C TYR A 246 -13.91 8.40 8.34
N TYR A 247 -15.13 8.33 8.86
CA TYR A 247 -15.56 9.16 9.98
C TYR A 247 -15.97 8.31 11.19
N PRO A 248 -15.79 8.82 12.41
CA PRO A 248 -16.17 8.10 13.61
C PRO A 248 -17.63 8.41 13.97
N GLY A 249 -18.53 7.50 13.59
CA GLY A 249 -19.92 7.53 14.06
C GLY A 249 -20.03 7.17 15.55
N PRO A 250 -21.19 7.39 16.19
CA PRO A 250 -21.41 7.06 17.60
C PRO A 250 -21.15 5.59 17.94
N ASP A 251 -21.55 4.67 17.04
CA ASP A 251 -21.52 3.22 17.24
C ASP A 251 -20.53 2.46 16.34
N GLY A 252 -19.66 3.16 15.62
CA GLY A 252 -18.74 2.57 14.66
C GLY A 252 -18.28 3.53 13.55
N PRO A 253 -17.42 3.07 12.64
CA PRO A 253 -16.99 3.85 11.48
C PRO A 253 -18.14 4.08 10.49
N PHE A 254 -18.17 5.27 9.89
CA PHE A 254 -18.93 5.57 8.69
C PHE A 254 -17.99 5.77 7.51
N SER A 255 -18.30 5.11 6.41
CA SER A 255 -17.58 5.32 5.17
C SER A 255 -17.80 6.71 4.61
N SER A 256 -16.91 7.12 3.72
CA SER A 256 -17.10 8.29 2.87
C SER A 256 -17.18 7.84 1.43
N VAL A 257 -17.82 8.64 0.57
CA VAL A 257 -17.87 8.36 -0.87
C VAL A 257 -16.46 8.21 -1.47
N ARG A 258 -15.46 8.93 -0.95
CA ARG A 258 -14.05 8.76 -1.34
C ARG A 258 -13.51 7.39 -0.97
N PHE A 259 -13.74 6.93 0.26
CA PHE A 259 -13.25 5.63 0.71
C PHE A 259 -13.90 4.46 -0.04
N GLU A 260 -15.19 4.59 -0.40
CA GLU A 260 -15.87 3.67 -1.31
C GLU A 260 -15.20 3.64 -2.69
N ASN A 261 -14.84 4.81 -3.26
CA ASN A 261 -14.17 4.89 -4.56
C ASN A 261 -12.73 4.34 -4.51
N ILE A 262 -12.05 4.51 -3.38
CA ILE A 262 -10.73 3.91 -3.13
C ILE A 262 -10.85 2.39 -3.10
N ARG A 263 -11.78 1.83 -2.32
CA ARG A 263 -12.04 0.37 -2.31
C ARG A 263 -12.32 -0.12 -3.72
N ASP A 264 -13.25 0.52 -4.42
CA ASP A 264 -13.61 0.18 -5.80
C ASP A 264 -12.39 0.21 -6.74
N GLY A 265 -11.52 1.20 -6.60
CA GLY A 265 -10.28 1.28 -7.36
C GLY A 265 -9.31 0.14 -7.03
N ILE A 266 -9.18 -0.22 -5.76
CA ILE A 266 -8.38 -1.38 -5.34
C ILE A 266 -8.97 -2.68 -5.91
N GLU A 267 -10.29 -2.85 -5.91
CA GLU A 267 -10.94 -4.03 -6.51
C GLU A 267 -10.78 -4.08 -8.04
N ASP A 268 -10.81 -2.93 -8.72
CA ASP A 268 -10.49 -2.85 -10.14
C ASP A 268 -9.02 -3.26 -10.37
N TRP A 269 -8.10 -2.82 -9.51
CA TRP A 269 -6.69 -3.21 -9.56
C TRP A 269 -6.51 -4.73 -9.31
N GLU A 270 -7.18 -5.29 -8.31
CA GLU A 270 -7.26 -6.74 -8.03
C GLU A 270 -7.76 -7.54 -9.24
N SER A 271 -8.76 -7.01 -9.95
CA SER A 271 -9.32 -7.63 -11.15
C SER A 271 -8.30 -7.76 -12.29
N HIS A 272 -7.36 -6.82 -12.42
CA HIS A 272 -6.28 -6.95 -13.38
C HIS A 272 -5.32 -8.10 -13.04
N PHE A 273 -5.03 -8.33 -11.75
CA PHE A 273 -4.27 -9.51 -11.33
C PHE A 273 -5.00 -10.80 -11.66
N VAL A 274 -6.32 -10.86 -11.41
CA VAL A 274 -7.17 -12.01 -11.75
C VAL A 274 -7.10 -12.29 -13.26
N LEU A 275 -7.30 -11.27 -14.10
CA LEU A 275 -7.23 -11.45 -15.55
C LEU A 275 -5.84 -11.93 -16.00
N ARG A 276 -4.76 -11.34 -15.46
CA ARG A 276 -3.38 -11.77 -15.77
C ARG A 276 -3.17 -13.26 -15.43
N ASP A 277 -3.63 -13.69 -14.27
CA ASP A 277 -3.41 -15.06 -13.80
C ASP A 277 -4.21 -16.06 -14.67
N TYR A 278 -5.41 -15.70 -15.09
CA TYR A 278 -6.19 -16.47 -16.07
C TYR A 278 -5.53 -16.54 -17.45
N VAL A 279 -4.98 -15.43 -17.95
CA VAL A 279 -4.24 -15.38 -19.22
C VAL A 279 -3.08 -16.37 -19.20
N GLU A 280 -2.23 -16.30 -18.17
CA GLU A 280 -1.07 -17.20 -18.05
C GLU A 280 -1.49 -18.67 -17.92
N ALA A 281 -2.57 -18.94 -17.17
CA ALA A 281 -3.10 -20.30 -17.04
C ALA A 281 -3.60 -20.86 -18.37
N LEU A 282 -4.29 -20.06 -19.19
CA LEU A 282 -4.74 -20.48 -20.52
C LEU A 282 -3.58 -20.64 -21.51
N GLU A 283 -2.58 -19.74 -21.47
CA GLU A 283 -1.38 -19.83 -22.30
C GLU A 283 -0.63 -21.16 -22.12
N LYS A 284 -0.54 -21.65 -20.88
CA LYS A 284 0.10 -22.95 -20.56
C LYS A 284 -0.62 -24.15 -21.19
N LYS A 285 -1.86 -24.01 -21.64
CA LYS A 285 -2.64 -25.06 -22.31
C LYS A 285 -2.42 -25.11 -23.83
N GLY A 286 -1.61 -24.22 -24.40
CA GLY A 286 -1.38 -24.16 -25.85
C GLY A 286 -2.59 -23.64 -26.65
N PRO A 287 -3.06 -22.41 -26.37
CA PRO A 287 -4.32 -21.88 -26.88
C PRO A 287 -4.29 -21.69 -28.41
N ARG A 288 -5.41 -21.96 -29.08
CA ARG A 288 -5.61 -21.79 -30.53
C ARG A 288 -6.97 -21.16 -30.83
N GLY A 289 -7.14 -20.63 -32.05
CA GLY A 289 -8.42 -20.12 -32.53
C GLY A 289 -9.04 -19.06 -31.60
N ALA A 290 -10.22 -19.36 -31.05
CA ALA A 290 -10.94 -18.44 -30.16
C ALA A 290 -10.16 -18.10 -28.88
N ASP A 291 -9.40 -19.04 -28.31
CA ASP A 291 -8.61 -18.79 -27.09
C ASP A 291 -7.49 -17.78 -27.36
N ALA A 292 -6.84 -17.89 -28.53
CA ALA A 292 -5.79 -16.95 -28.93
C ALA A 292 -6.34 -15.52 -29.10
N LYS A 293 -7.56 -15.37 -29.65
CA LYS A 293 -8.25 -14.08 -29.76
C LYS A 293 -8.62 -13.51 -28.38
N LEU A 294 -9.10 -14.36 -27.48
CA LEU A 294 -9.45 -13.95 -26.11
C LEU A 294 -8.21 -13.48 -25.33
N ILE A 295 -7.09 -14.18 -25.45
CA ILE A 295 -5.80 -13.76 -24.88
C ILE A 295 -5.34 -12.43 -25.46
N ALA A 296 -5.47 -12.23 -26.77
CA ALA A 296 -5.11 -10.96 -27.41
C ALA A 296 -5.96 -9.80 -26.87
N LYS A 297 -7.28 -9.99 -26.71
CA LYS A 297 -8.17 -9.01 -26.07
C LYS A 297 -7.72 -8.69 -24.64
N ALA A 298 -7.49 -9.71 -23.82
CA ALA A 298 -7.05 -9.53 -22.44
C ALA A 298 -5.70 -8.81 -22.33
N LYS A 299 -4.72 -9.16 -23.17
CA LYS A 299 -3.42 -8.46 -23.20
C LYS A 299 -3.55 -6.99 -23.58
N LYS A 300 -4.54 -6.61 -24.39
CA LYS A 300 -4.85 -5.20 -24.68
C LYS A 300 -5.41 -4.51 -23.43
N LEU A 301 -6.36 -5.13 -22.74
CA LEU A 301 -6.94 -4.59 -21.50
C LEU A 301 -5.92 -4.44 -20.38
N LEU A 302 -5.03 -5.42 -20.21
CA LEU A 302 -3.96 -5.39 -19.20
C LEU A 302 -2.92 -4.27 -19.44
N LYS A 303 -2.92 -3.60 -20.59
CA LYS A 303 -2.10 -2.39 -20.81
C LYS A 303 -2.76 -1.10 -20.29
N VAL A 304 -4.01 -1.19 -19.83
CA VAL A 304 -4.92 -0.07 -19.55
C VAL A 304 -5.17 0.77 -20.81
N PRO A 305 -6.43 0.91 -21.26
CA PRO A 305 -6.74 1.80 -22.38
C PRO A 305 -6.27 3.24 -22.10
N ASP A 306 -5.66 3.89 -23.08
CA ASP A 306 -5.17 5.27 -22.93
C ASP A 306 -6.31 6.27 -22.65
N GLU A 307 -7.53 5.95 -23.07
CA GLU A 307 -8.73 6.71 -22.70
C GLU A 307 -9.02 6.69 -21.19
N VAL A 308 -8.55 5.67 -20.44
CA VAL A 308 -8.69 5.60 -18.97
C VAL A 308 -7.50 6.27 -18.30
N VAL A 309 -6.28 5.81 -18.63
CA VAL A 309 -5.02 6.41 -18.16
C VAL A 309 -4.04 6.35 -19.32
N LYS A 310 -3.66 7.50 -19.87
CA LYS A 310 -2.64 7.60 -20.90
C LYS A 310 -1.24 7.73 -20.29
N ASP A 311 -1.09 8.64 -19.33
CA ASP A 311 0.17 8.91 -18.64
C ASP A 311 -0.09 9.44 -17.21
N LEU A 312 0.94 9.74 -16.41
CA LEU A 312 0.78 10.20 -15.02
C LEU A 312 -0.04 11.49 -14.88
N LYS A 313 -0.21 12.29 -15.95
CA LYS A 313 -0.93 13.58 -15.95
C LYS A 313 -2.22 13.54 -16.77
N THR A 314 -2.34 12.60 -17.69
CA THR A 314 -3.46 12.48 -18.62
C THR A 314 -4.24 11.20 -18.34
N TRP A 315 -5.39 11.36 -17.71
CA TRP A 315 -6.29 10.29 -17.31
C TRP A 315 -7.73 10.78 -17.40
N THR A 316 -8.70 9.86 -17.42
CA THR A 316 -10.10 10.20 -17.67
C THR A 316 -10.74 10.94 -16.50
N TRP A 317 -11.45 12.01 -16.81
CA TRP A 317 -12.34 12.68 -15.85
C TRP A 317 -13.78 12.21 -16.00
N GLU A 318 -14.04 11.31 -16.94
CA GLU A 318 -15.37 10.81 -17.30
C GLU A 318 -15.61 9.43 -16.66
N PRO A 319 -16.49 9.33 -15.64
CA PRO A 319 -16.76 8.05 -14.96
C PRO A 319 -17.23 6.96 -15.91
N ALA A 320 -17.97 7.33 -16.97
CA ALA A 320 -18.45 6.38 -17.97
C ALA A 320 -17.31 5.63 -18.68
N VAL A 321 -16.18 6.29 -18.94
CA VAL A 321 -15.01 5.68 -19.60
C VAL A 321 -14.39 4.63 -18.70
N LEU A 322 -14.13 4.97 -17.42
CA LEU A 322 -13.57 4.04 -16.45
C LEU A 322 -14.52 2.86 -16.20
N LEU A 323 -15.82 3.12 -16.01
CA LEU A 323 -16.82 2.07 -15.77
C LEU A 323 -17.01 1.14 -16.98
N ALA A 324 -16.87 1.65 -18.22
CA ALA A 324 -16.88 0.82 -19.41
C ALA A 324 -15.65 -0.10 -19.46
N ALA A 325 -14.45 0.42 -19.17
CA ALA A 325 -13.23 -0.38 -19.11
C ALA A 325 -13.30 -1.45 -18.00
N ARG A 326 -13.86 -1.10 -16.83
CA ARG A 326 -14.11 -2.05 -15.74
C ARG A 326 -15.05 -3.17 -16.18
N ARG A 327 -16.13 -2.83 -16.89
CA ARG A 327 -17.08 -3.83 -17.40
C ARG A 327 -16.39 -4.77 -18.38
N ASP A 328 -15.61 -4.25 -19.31
CA ASP A 328 -14.89 -5.07 -20.29
C ASP A 328 -13.86 -6.00 -19.61
N LEU A 329 -13.19 -5.52 -18.55
CA LEU A 329 -12.33 -6.34 -17.69
C LEU A 329 -13.10 -7.49 -17.05
N GLY A 330 -14.25 -7.22 -16.42
CA GLY A 330 -15.09 -8.23 -15.78
C GLY A 330 -15.65 -9.27 -16.75
N GLU A 331 -16.24 -8.84 -17.86
CA GLU A 331 -16.77 -9.73 -18.90
C GLU A 331 -15.67 -10.60 -19.51
N THR A 332 -14.46 -10.05 -19.66
CA THR A 332 -13.30 -10.81 -20.13
C THR A 332 -12.87 -11.85 -19.10
N ILE A 333 -12.84 -11.54 -17.80
CA ILE A 333 -12.56 -12.52 -16.73
C ILE A 333 -13.59 -13.65 -16.75
N GLU A 334 -14.88 -13.35 -16.89
CA GLU A 334 -15.93 -14.38 -17.00
C GLU A 334 -15.74 -15.29 -18.22
N ALA A 335 -15.30 -14.73 -19.35
CA ALA A 335 -14.98 -15.52 -20.53
C ALA A 335 -13.79 -16.46 -20.28
N PHE A 336 -12.78 -16.03 -19.52
CA PHE A 336 -11.66 -16.89 -19.10
C PHE A 336 -12.09 -17.97 -18.12
N ALA A 337 -12.95 -17.66 -17.15
CA ALA A 337 -13.43 -18.63 -16.16
C ALA A 337 -14.17 -19.82 -16.78
N LYS A 338 -14.72 -19.65 -18.01
CA LYS A 338 -15.31 -20.73 -18.82
C LYS A 338 -14.28 -21.65 -19.50
N ARG A 339 -13.00 -21.25 -19.56
CA ARG A 339 -11.90 -21.97 -20.24
C ARG A 339 -10.85 -22.49 -19.26
N VAL A 340 -10.73 -21.85 -18.11
CA VAL A 340 -9.75 -22.12 -17.06
C VAL A 340 -10.48 -22.18 -15.74
N SER A 341 -10.29 -23.28 -15.00
CA SER A 341 -10.86 -23.41 -13.66
C SER A 341 -10.17 -22.46 -12.68
N GLU A 342 -10.89 -22.06 -11.63
CA GLU A 342 -10.32 -21.24 -10.55
C GLU A 342 -9.06 -21.88 -9.95
N LYS A 343 -9.05 -23.22 -9.78
CA LYS A 343 -7.89 -23.96 -9.27
C LYS A 343 -6.64 -23.77 -10.13
N GLU A 344 -6.79 -23.77 -11.46
CA GLU A 344 -5.67 -23.58 -12.39
C GLU A 344 -5.14 -22.13 -12.35
N MET A 345 -6.05 -21.14 -12.31
CA MET A 345 -5.70 -19.73 -12.13
C MET A 345 -4.99 -19.50 -10.79
N MET A 346 -5.51 -20.09 -9.71
CA MET A 346 -4.90 -20.00 -8.38
C MET A 346 -3.53 -20.68 -8.30
N ALA A 347 -3.31 -21.77 -9.03
CA ALA A 347 -2.00 -22.40 -9.10
C ALA A 347 -0.94 -21.47 -9.73
N VAL A 348 -1.32 -20.73 -10.79
CA VAL A 348 -0.48 -19.68 -11.39
C VAL A 348 -0.18 -18.58 -10.38
N ARG A 349 -1.22 -18.03 -9.72
CA ARG A 349 -1.08 -16.98 -8.71
C ARG A 349 -0.12 -17.37 -7.59
N LEU A 350 -0.32 -18.57 -7.02
CA LEU A 350 0.53 -19.11 -5.95
C LEU A 350 1.97 -19.32 -6.41
N GLY A 351 2.18 -19.79 -7.64
CA GLY A 351 3.51 -19.91 -8.25
C GLY A 351 4.23 -18.56 -8.32
N ARG A 352 3.53 -17.51 -8.78
CA ARG A 352 4.07 -16.15 -8.86
C ARG A 352 4.39 -15.58 -7.49
N PHE A 353 3.49 -15.74 -6.52
CA PHE A 353 3.71 -15.32 -5.14
C PHE A 353 4.96 -15.99 -4.54
N ARG A 354 5.08 -17.32 -4.65
CA ARG A 354 6.26 -18.07 -4.18
C ARG A 354 7.57 -17.58 -4.83
N ALA A 355 7.55 -17.32 -6.14
CA ALA A 355 8.72 -16.80 -6.86
C ALA A 355 9.12 -15.40 -6.37
N GLN A 356 8.14 -14.53 -6.11
CA GLN A 356 8.37 -13.19 -5.57
C GLN A 356 8.93 -13.24 -4.14
N THR A 357 8.32 -14.03 -3.26
CA THR A 357 8.79 -14.22 -1.87
C THR A 357 10.21 -14.79 -1.84
N LYS A 358 10.51 -15.78 -2.70
CA LYS A 358 11.87 -16.35 -2.81
C LYS A 358 12.89 -15.28 -3.21
N ARG A 359 12.55 -14.41 -4.16
CA ARG A 359 13.41 -13.31 -4.61
C ARG A 359 13.65 -12.28 -3.49
N GLN A 360 12.59 -11.89 -2.80
CA GLN A 360 12.65 -10.99 -1.64
C GLN A 360 13.57 -11.54 -0.54
N ARG A 361 13.37 -12.81 -0.14
CA ARG A 361 14.21 -13.46 0.88
C ARG A 361 15.67 -13.58 0.44
N ALA A 362 15.93 -13.88 -0.83
CA ALA A 362 17.29 -13.90 -1.37
C ALA A 362 17.96 -12.52 -1.32
N MET A 363 17.24 -11.46 -1.70
CA MET A 363 17.71 -10.08 -1.60
C MET A 363 18.08 -9.72 -0.15
N LEU A 364 17.17 -9.98 0.80
CA LEU A 364 17.35 -9.68 2.22
C LEU A 364 18.54 -10.44 2.81
N LYS A 365 18.71 -11.72 2.47
CA LYS A 365 19.86 -12.53 2.88
C LYS A 365 21.18 -11.93 2.39
N THR A 366 21.24 -11.49 1.14
CA THR A 366 22.43 -10.83 0.57
C THR A 366 22.74 -9.52 1.31
N ARG A 367 21.74 -8.66 1.54
CA ARG A 367 21.90 -7.39 2.27
C ARG A 367 22.35 -7.61 3.71
N ALA A 368 21.80 -8.62 4.40
CA ALA A 368 22.23 -8.98 5.74
C ALA A 368 23.67 -9.51 5.79
N ALA A 369 24.11 -10.27 4.79
CA ALA A 369 25.50 -10.71 4.69
C ALA A 369 26.46 -9.53 4.47
N GLN A 370 26.06 -8.56 3.63
CA GLN A 370 26.83 -7.33 3.39
C GLN A 370 26.97 -6.50 4.68
N ALA A 371 25.88 -6.26 5.42
CA ALA A 371 25.93 -5.52 6.68
C ALA A 371 26.86 -6.18 7.73
N ARG A 372 26.91 -7.52 7.78
CA ARG A 372 27.84 -8.27 8.66
C ARG A 372 29.30 -8.15 8.24
N LYS A 373 29.56 -7.95 6.95
CA LYS A 373 30.92 -7.72 6.43
C LYS A 373 31.38 -6.32 6.80
N GLU A 374 30.52 -5.33 6.59
CA GLU A 374 30.78 -3.92 6.95
C GLU A 374 30.96 -3.72 8.45
N SER A 375 30.27 -4.48 9.32
CA SER A 375 30.41 -4.34 10.77
C SER A 375 31.70 -4.94 11.35
N LYS A 376 32.50 -5.65 10.54
CA LYS A 376 33.77 -6.26 10.95
C LYS A 376 34.99 -5.46 10.48
N GLN A 377 34.77 -4.49 9.61
CA GLN A 377 35.74 -3.48 9.18
C GLN A 377 35.63 -2.29 10.13
#